data_AF-A0A9D1GRJ9-F1
#
_entry.id   AF-A0A9D1GRJ9-F1
#
_cell.length_a   1.000
_cell.length_b   1.000
_cell.length_c   1.000
_cell.angle_alpha   90.00
_cell.angle_beta   90.00
_cell.angle_gamma   90.00
#
_symmetry.space_group_name_H-M   'P 1'
#
loop_
_entity.id
_entity.type
_entity.pdbx_description
1 polymer ?
#
loop_
_entity_poly.entity_id
_entity_poly.type
_entity_poly.pdbx_seq_one_letter_code
_entity_poly.pdbx_strand_id
1 'polypeptide(L)'
;MFVDLVKMRVQAGKGGDGIVAYRRELKVQKGGPFGGSGGAGGSVIFVGDEGLSTLLDLRYQKILKGNDGEKGAHKGMTGASAVPTYVHVPVGTMIFDDESGRLIGDITKHNQEVLVA
;
A
#
# COMPACT_ATOMS: atom_id res chain seq x y z
N MET A 1 -4.49 -6.15 29.23
CA MET A 1 -5.14 -7.20 28.41
C MET A 1 -4.16 -7.57 27.32
N PHE A 2 -3.73 -8.84 27.25
CA PHE A 2 -2.80 -9.33 26.23
C PHE A 2 -3.59 -9.85 25.03
N VAL A 3 -3.10 -9.58 23.83
CA VAL A 3 -3.72 -10.02 22.57
C VAL A 3 -2.60 -10.53 21.67
N ASP A 4 -2.68 -11.81 21.36
CA ASP A 4 -1.73 -12.60 20.56
C ASP A 4 -2.26 -12.94 19.17
N LEU A 5 -3.58 -12.95 19.00
CA LEU A 5 -4.24 -13.24 17.73
C LEU A 5 -5.19 -12.10 17.34
N VAL A 6 -4.99 -11.59 16.12
CA VAL A 6 -5.83 -10.57 15.52
C VAL A 6 -6.15 -10.96 14.09
N LYS A 7 -7.42 -10.84 13.73
CA LYS A 7 -7.90 -10.96 12.36
C LYS A 7 -8.30 -9.58 11.86
N MET A 8 -7.69 -9.15 10.77
CA MET A 8 -7.93 -7.83 10.18
C MET A 8 -7.93 -7.91 8.66
N ARG A 9 -8.57 -6.95 8.01
CA ARG A 9 -8.56 -6.86 6.54
C ARG A 9 -7.42 -5.95 6.11
N VAL A 10 -6.49 -6.48 5.33
CA VAL A 10 -5.39 -5.71 4.73
C VAL A 10 -5.70 -5.46 3.26
N GLN A 11 -5.50 -4.23 2.80
CA GLN A 11 -5.71 -3.85 1.41
C GLN A 11 -4.59 -2.90 0.95
N ALA A 12 -3.95 -3.21 -0.17
CA ALA A 12 -3.01 -2.29 -0.81
C ALA A 12 -3.71 -1.00 -1.28
N GLY A 13 -2.91 0.04 -1.51
CA GLY A 13 -3.38 1.23 -2.20
C GLY A 13 -3.88 0.91 -3.61
N LYS A 14 -4.94 1.58 -4.05
CA LYS A 14 -5.36 1.52 -5.45
C LYS A 14 -4.31 2.25 -6.30
N GLY A 15 -3.94 1.69 -7.45
CA GLY A 15 -3.21 2.43 -8.47
C GLY A 15 -4.02 3.64 -8.97
N GLY A 16 -3.33 4.74 -9.22
CA GLY A 16 -3.93 5.95 -9.78
C GLY A 16 -4.46 5.70 -11.18
N ASP A 17 -5.53 6.39 -11.55
CA ASP A 17 -6.10 6.28 -12.89
C ASP A 17 -5.27 7.12 -13.88
N GLY A 18 -4.97 6.56 -15.06
CA GLY A 18 -4.42 7.33 -16.17
C GLY A 18 -5.45 8.30 -16.75
N ILE A 19 -4.99 9.36 -17.41
CA ILE A 19 -5.89 10.33 -18.05
C ILE A 19 -5.80 10.25 -19.57
N VAL A 20 -6.95 10.33 -20.23
CA VAL A 20 -7.01 10.55 -21.68
C VAL A 20 -7.04 12.05 -21.92
N ALA A 21 -5.93 12.60 -22.43
CA ALA A 21 -5.82 14.00 -22.79
C ALA A 21 -5.15 14.17 -24.15
N TYR A 22 -5.40 15.31 -24.78
CA TYR A 22 -4.80 15.70 -26.06
C TYR A 22 -4.13 17.06 -25.93
N ARG A 23 -3.05 17.28 -26.68
CA ARG A 23 -2.35 18.56 -26.69
C ARG A 23 -3.21 19.64 -27.36
N ARG A 24 -3.36 20.79 -26.72
CA ARG A 24 -4.13 21.93 -27.25
C ARG A 24 -3.27 23.19 -27.23
N GLU A 25 -2.88 23.66 -28.42
CA GLU A 25 -2.05 24.85 -28.61
C GLU A 25 -2.57 25.68 -29.77
N LEU A 26 -2.45 27.01 -29.67
CA LEU A 26 -3.09 27.96 -30.60
C LEU A 26 -2.71 27.77 -32.09
N LYS A 27 -1.52 27.23 -32.37
CA LYS A 27 -1.00 27.01 -33.74
C LYS A 27 -0.92 25.53 -34.14
N VAL A 28 -1.56 24.63 -33.39
CA VAL A 28 -1.55 23.19 -33.64
C VAL A 28 -2.98 22.69 -33.80
N GLN A 29 -3.39 22.43 -35.05
CA GLN A 29 -4.78 22.03 -35.36
C GLN A 29 -5.18 20.66 -34.78
N LYS A 30 -4.26 19.68 -34.75
CA LYS A 30 -4.50 18.34 -34.17
C LYS A 30 -3.32 17.95 -33.29
N GLY A 31 -3.40 18.28 -32.00
CA GLY A 31 -2.41 17.83 -31.04
C GLY A 31 -2.58 16.34 -30.72
N GLY A 32 -1.46 15.61 -30.64
CA GLY A 32 -1.46 14.19 -30.31
C GLY A 32 -1.87 13.89 -28.86
N PRO A 33 -1.91 12.60 -28.47
CA PRO A 33 -2.14 12.17 -27.10
C PRO A 33 -1.16 12.84 -26.13
N PHE A 34 -1.67 13.30 -25.00
CA PHE A 34 -0.93 14.14 -24.05
C PHE A 34 -1.41 13.96 -22.61
N GLY A 35 -1.91 12.77 -22.29
CA GLY A 35 -2.26 12.36 -20.94
C GLY A 35 -1.16 11.51 -20.32
N GLY A 36 -0.94 11.67 -19.02
CA GLY A 36 -0.02 10.83 -18.26
C GLY A 36 -0.70 9.60 -17.65
N SER A 37 0.13 8.64 -17.24
CA SER A 37 -0.29 7.44 -16.50
C SER A 37 -0.56 7.76 -15.03
N GLY A 38 -1.34 6.94 -14.34
CA GLY A 38 -1.46 7.03 -12.88
C GLY A 38 -0.27 6.39 -12.16
N GLY A 39 -0.03 6.81 -10.93
CA GLY A 39 1.02 6.29 -10.06
C GLY A 39 0.64 4.96 -9.41
N ALA A 40 1.64 4.22 -8.93
CA ALA A 40 1.41 2.97 -8.22
C ALA A 40 0.74 3.21 -6.86
N GLY A 41 -0.13 2.30 -6.43
CA GLY A 41 -0.66 2.28 -5.07
C GLY A 41 0.40 1.84 -4.07
N GLY A 42 0.29 2.32 -2.84
CA GLY A 42 1.22 2.03 -1.76
C GLY A 42 0.97 0.64 -1.20
N SER A 43 2.05 -0.13 -1.05
CA SER A 43 2.01 -1.44 -0.40
C SER A 43 1.83 -1.33 1.11
N VAL A 44 1.36 -2.40 1.73
CA VAL A 44 1.33 -2.61 3.17
C VAL A 44 2.46 -3.54 3.57
N ILE A 45 3.33 -3.04 4.44
CA ILE A 45 4.52 -3.73 4.91
C ILE A 45 4.44 -3.87 6.42
N PHE A 46 4.58 -5.09 6.92
CA PHE A 46 4.68 -5.35 8.34
C PHE A 46 6.14 -5.36 8.76
N VAL A 47 6.46 -4.72 9.88
CA VAL A 47 7.82 -4.52 10.37
C VAL A 47 7.94 -5.01 11.80
N GLY A 48 8.95 -5.84 12.07
CA GLY A 48 9.24 -6.31 13.42
C GLY A 48 9.75 -5.21 14.34
N ASP A 49 9.10 -5.02 15.47
CA ASP A 49 9.51 -4.08 16.52
C ASP A 49 9.71 -4.83 17.85
N GLU A 50 10.92 -4.74 18.41
CA GLU A 50 11.24 -5.31 19.73
C GLU A 50 10.60 -4.51 20.88
N GLY A 51 10.24 -3.24 20.63
CA GLY A 51 9.54 -2.41 21.60
C GLY A 51 8.07 -2.80 21.79
N LEU A 52 7.50 -3.60 20.89
CA LEU A 52 6.12 -4.07 20.97
C LEU A 52 6.05 -5.48 21.54
N SER A 53 5.14 -5.67 22.50
CA SER A 53 4.92 -6.98 23.13
C SER A 53 3.56 -7.59 22.81
N THR A 54 2.61 -6.82 22.26
CA THR A 54 1.22 -7.26 22.04
C THR A 54 0.67 -6.72 20.72
N LEU A 55 -0.33 -7.40 20.14
CA LEU A 55 -1.06 -6.94 18.94
C LEU A 55 -2.28 -6.07 19.28
N LEU A 56 -2.31 -5.47 20.48
CA LEU A 56 -3.47 -4.74 20.97
C LEU A 56 -3.85 -3.56 20.05
N ASP A 57 -2.88 -2.86 19.49
CA ASP A 57 -3.10 -1.71 18.61
C ASP A 57 -3.83 -2.12 17.32
N LEU A 58 -3.49 -3.28 16.77
CA LEU A 58 -4.12 -3.83 15.58
C LEU A 58 -5.53 -4.37 15.85
N ARG A 59 -5.85 -4.72 17.09
CA ARG A 59 -7.19 -5.24 17.45
C ARG A 59 -8.31 -4.24 17.16
N TYR A 60 -8.05 -2.95 17.36
CA TYR A 60 -9.05 -1.90 17.13
C TYR A 60 -9.09 -1.45 15.68
N GLN A 61 -8.01 -1.66 14.92
CA GLN A 61 -7.95 -1.35 13.49
C GLN A 61 -8.47 -2.53 12.66
N LYS A 62 -9.76 -2.50 12.34
CA LYS A 62 -10.39 -3.57 11.55
C LYS A 62 -9.91 -3.64 10.09
N ILE A 63 -9.53 -2.50 9.51
CA ILE A 63 -9.13 -2.37 8.12
C ILE A 63 -7.84 -1.57 8.05
N LEU A 64 -6.83 -2.14 7.40
CA LEU A 64 -5.56 -1.49 7.14
C LEU A 64 -5.41 -1.30 5.64
N LYS A 65 -5.39 -0.05 5.20
CA LYS A 65 -5.37 0.32 3.78
C LYS A 65 -4.07 1.05 3.45
N GLY A 66 -3.43 0.64 2.36
CA GLY A 66 -2.32 1.36 1.73
C GLY A 66 -2.76 2.70 1.13
N ASN A 67 -1.82 3.60 0.94
CA ASN A 67 -2.08 4.90 0.31
C ASN A 67 -2.38 4.73 -1.19
N ASP A 68 -3.39 5.42 -1.72
CA ASP A 68 -3.72 5.32 -3.14
C ASP A 68 -2.72 6.13 -3.99
N GLY A 69 -2.36 5.61 -5.17
CA GLY A 69 -1.51 6.30 -6.13
C GLY A 69 -2.22 7.50 -6.76
N GLU A 70 -1.47 8.53 -7.15
CA GLU A 70 -2.07 9.71 -7.74
C GLU A 70 -2.48 9.48 -9.20
N LYS A 71 -3.53 10.19 -9.64
CA LYS A 71 -3.97 10.17 -11.03
C LYS A 71 -2.95 10.82 -11.97
N GLY A 72 -2.92 10.35 -13.21
CA GLY A 72 -2.20 11.03 -14.28
C GLY A 72 -2.80 12.41 -14.57
N ALA A 73 -1.97 13.31 -15.11
CA ALA A 73 -2.34 14.66 -15.44
C ALA A 73 -2.08 14.99 -16.92
N HIS A 74 -2.56 16.17 -17.33
CA HIS A 74 -2.29 16.71 -18.65
C HIS A 74 -0.78 16.89 -18.87
N LYS A 75 -0.39 17.05 -20.14
CA LYS A 75 1.02 17.24 -20.53
C LYS A 75 1.90 16.02 -20.33
N GLY A 76 1.30 14.83 -20.40
CA GLY A 76 2.03 13.57 -20.19
C GLY A 76 2.56 13.41 -18.77
N MET A 77 2.04 14.16 -17.79
CA MET A 77 2.51 14.10 -16.41
C MET A 77 1.98 12.85 -15.70
N THR A 78 2.88 11.94 -15.36
CA THR A 78 2.56 10.73 -14.60
C THR A 78 2.25 11.08 -13.15
N GLY A 79 1.23 10.45 -12.57
CA GLY A 79 0.88 10.61 -11.15
C GLY A 79 1.96 10.03 -10.23
N ALA A 80 2.12 10.62 -9.05
CA ALA A 80 3.07 10.13 -8.05
C ALA A 80 2.67 8.74 -7.52
N SER A 81 3.69 7.90 -7.28
CA SER A 81 3.48 6.62 -6.61
C SER A 81 3.29 6.86 -5.12
N ALA A 82 2.36 6.12 -4.53
CA ALA A 82 2.07 6.21 -3.11
C ALA A 82 3.17 5.56 -2.26
N VAL A 83 3.40 6.17 -1.09
CA VAL A 83 4.36 5.66 -0.11
C VAL A 83 3.78 4.41 0.58
N PRO A 84 4.59 3.36 0.82
CA PRO A 84 4.15 2.19 1.57
C PRO A 84 3.64 2.56 2.98
N THR A 85 2.65 1.81 3.45
CA THR A 85 2.17 1.88 4.83
C THR A 85 2.90 0.82 5.64
N TYR A 86 3.70 1.28 6.61
CA TYR A 86 4.41 0.40 7.54
C TYR A 86 3.56 0.12 8.78
N VAL A 87 3.53 -1.13 9.19
CA VAL A 87 2.75 -1.64 10.32
C VAL A 87 3.69 -2.35 11.28
N HIS A 88 3.92 -1.76 12.43
CA HIS A 88 4.82 -2.35 13.43
C HIS A 88 4.11 -3.46 14.20
N VAL A 89 4.79 -4.60 14.35
CA VAL A 89 4.32 -5.76 15.11
C VAL A 89 5.43 -6.33 15.98
N PRO A 90 5.08 -6.97 17.11
CA PRO A 90 6.06 -7.68 17.94
C PRO A 90 6.90 -8.67 17.14
N VAL A 91 8.17 -8.81 17.52
CA VAL A 91 9.01 -9.90 17.02
C VAL A 91 8.44 -11.25 17.48
N GLY A 92 8.42 -12.24 16.58
CA GLY A 92 7.75 -13.54 16.74
C GLY A 92 6.34 -13.58 16.15
N THR A 93 5.89 -12.51 15.46
CA THR A 93 4.57 -12.49 14.82
C THR A 93 4.60 -13.24 13.49
N MET A 94 3.71 -14.23 13.35
CA MET A 94 3.45 -14.94 12.10
C MET A 94 2.21 -14.37 11.40
N ILE A 95 2.32 -14.15 10.10
CA ILE A 95 1.25 -13.58 9.27
C ILE A 95 0.69 -14.69 8.37
N PHE A 96 -0.60 -14.96 8.51
CA PHE A 96 -1.30 -15.97 7.73
C PHE A 96 -2.38 -15.33 6.87
N ASP A 97 -2.58 -15.88 5.67
CA ASP A 97 -3.79 -15.64 4.90
C ASP A 97 -4.94 -16.42 5.53
N ASP A 98 -6.01 -15.73 5.87
CA ASP A 98 -7.18 -16.31 6.53
C ASP A 98 -8.01 -17.21 5.59
N GLU A 99 -7.99 -16.95 4.28
CA GLU A 99 -8.74 -17.77 3.32
C GLU A 99 -7.98 -19.06 2.96
N SER A 100 -6.69 -18.94 2.64
CA SER A 100 -5.89 -20.10 2.21
C SER A 100 -5.17 -20.83 3.35
N GLY A 101 -5.08 -20.24 4.54
CA GLY A 101 -4.29 -20.74 5.67
C GLY A 101 -2.78 -20.71 5.42
N ARG A 102 -2.33 -20.09 4.32
CA ARG A 102 -0.93 -20.05 3.93
C ARG A 102 -0.17 -19.05 4.82
N LEU A 103 1.02 -19.44 5.26
CA LEU A 103 1.97 -18.52 5.88
C LEU A 103 2.48 -17.53 4.83
N ILE A 104 2.16 -16.25 5.02
CA ILE A 104 2.65 -15.13 4.18
C ILE A 104 4.07 -14.79 4.59
N GLY A 105 4.33 -14.72 5.89
CA GLY A 105 5.67 -14.46 6.43
C GLY A 105 5.74 -14.58 7.94
N ASP A 106 6.97 -14.67 8.43
CA ASP A 106 7.29 -14.77 9.85
C ASP A 106 8.34 -13.71 10.20
N ILE A 107 8.05 -12.89 11.22
CA ILE A 107 8.86 -11.76 11.62
C ILE A 107 9.68 -12.19 12.84
N THR A 108 10.93 -12.54 12.62
CA THR A 108 11.82 -13.13 13.65
C THR A 108 12.89 -12.17 14.17
N LYS A 109 13.05 -11.02 13.51
CA LYS A 109 14.06 -10.00 13.87
C LYS A 109 13.46 -8.61 13.90
N HIS A 110 14.07 -7.73 14.68
CA HIS A 110 13.80 -6.31 14.62
C HIS A 110 14.06 -5.73 13.22
N ASN A 111 13.20 -4.82 12.78
CA ASN A 111 13.20 -4.20 11.45
C ASN A 111 13.11 -5.19 10.29
N GLN A 112 12.71 -6.44 10.54
CA GLN A 112 12.41 -7.36 9.45
C GLN A 112 11.10 -6.92 8.80
N GLU A 113 11.15 -6.69 7.50
CA GLU A 113 10.01 -6.26 6.69
C GLU A 113 9.38 -7.45 5.96
N VAL A 114 8.06 -7.54 5.99
CA VAL A 114 7.26 -8.51 5.25
C VAL A 114 6.20 -7.76 4.44
N LEU A 115 6.28 -7.88 3.11
CA LEU A 115 5.28 -7.35 2.19
C LEU A 115 4.03 -8.22 2.23
N VAL A 116 2.87 -7.63 2.54
CA VAL A 116 1.61 -8.38 2.67
C VAL A 116 0.60 -8.03 1.58
N ALA A 117 0.49 -6.76 1.19
CA ALA A 117 -0.44 -6.30 0.16
C ALA A 117 0.15 -5.18 -0.68
#